data_AF-A0A519Y5Y5-F1
#
_entry.id   AF-A0A519Y5Y5-F1
#
_cell.length_a   1.000
_cell.length_b   1.000
_cell.length_c   1.000
_cell.angle_alpha   90.00
_cell.angle_beta   90.00
_cell.angle_gamma   90.00
#
_symmetry.space_group_name_H-M   'P 1'
#
loop_
_entity.id
_entity.type
_entity.pdbx_description
1 polymer ?
#
loop_
_entity_poly.entity_id
_entity_poly.type
_entity_poly.pdbx_seq_one_letter_code
_entity_poly.pdbx_strand_id
1 'polypeptide(L)'
;KEYTRGLGIETYNCKKSNSYTAATDFVDADNNWTDAEYNNANFDNVAGDAHFGAQATYDYWKAVHARNSYDNAGAKIKSYVHYDDTPSTAAGYENAYWNGSVMTYGDGASTFKPLTALDVCGHEIGHAVCEKTANLTYSNESGALNEGFSDCWGASVEKYTVDLLGLTGKSTWDIGEEIMKAGGALRSMSNPNLYGQPAYYKGTKWYSGTADNGGVHTNSGVLNYWYYLVSVGKSGTNEVGNAYAVTGLGLSDAAKILYRTESVYLSASSNYANTRTYSIQAATDLFGATSTQTQAVTNAWYAVGVGAAYGSGTTTPPTTVAYCTSKGNSVAYEYIDYVKLGSIARTSTADGGYYDGTALGTSVAAGSSQSISYSAGFVGSAYSEYFKIYADWNQDGDFT
;
A
#
# COMPACT_ATOMS: atom_id res chain seq x y z
N LYS A 1 -23.80 4.14 15.70
CA LYS A 1 -23.83 3.59 14.31
C LYS A 1 -24.27 4.70 13.37
N GLU A 2 -23.70 4.76 12.17
CA GLU A 2 -24.11 5.70 11.11
C GLU A 2 -24.18 4.98 9.76
N TYR A 3 -25.00 5.50 8.84
CA TYR A 3 -25.25 4.92 7.51
C TYR A 3 -25.10 5.92 6.36
N THR A 4 -24.45 7.06 6.58
CA THR A 4 -24.17 8.06 5.54
C THR A 4 -22.91 7.73 4.74
N ARG A 5 -22.05 6.83 5.23
CA ARG A 5 -20.83 6.35 4.57
C ARG A 5 -20.91 4.86 4.23
N GLY A 6 -20.88 4.53 2.95
CA GLY A 6 -20.91 3.14 2.45
C GLY A 6 -22.09 2.33 3.02
N LEU A 7 -21.80 1.13 3.49
CA LEU A 7 -22.74 0.25 4.21
C LEU A 7 -22.80 0.55 5.72
N GLY A 8 -22.14 1.62 6.16
CA GLY A 8 -22.18 2.17 7.51
C GLY A 8 -20.86 2.09 8.26
N ILE A 9 -20.79 2.87 9.34
CA ILE A 9 -19.71 2.83 10.33
C ILE A 9 -20.32 2.47 11.70
N GLU A 10 -19.70 1.51 12.37
CA GLU A 10 -20.19 0.96 13.64
C GLU A 10 -19.05 0.86 14.64
N THR A 11 -19.29 1.32 15.86
CA THR A 11 -18.33 1.23 16.97
C THR A 11 -18.97 0.45 18.11
N TYR A 12 -18.22 -0.50 18.67
CA TYR A 12 -18.69 -1.47 19.65
C TYR A 12 -17.82 -1.46 20.91
N ASN A 13 -18.44 -1.67 22.06
CA ASN A 13 -17.78 -1.78 23.35
C ASN A 13 -17.48 -3.25 23.68
N CYS A 14 -16.20 -3.63 23.72
CA CYS A 14 -15.78 -4.97 24.16
C CYS A 14 -15.92 -5.17 25.68
N LYS A 15 -16.12 -4.11 26.46
CA LYS A 15 -16.25 -4.12 27.93
C LYS A 15 -15.04 -4.75 28.63
N LYS A 16 -13.83 -4.41 28.16
CA LYS A 16 -12.56 -4.95 28.68
C LYS A 16 -12.51 -6.48 28.59
N SER A 17 -12.98 -7.00 27.47
CA SER A 17 -13.02 -8.43 27.11
C SER A 17 -12.35 -8.65 25.76
N ASN A 18 -12.02 -9.91 25.44
CA ASN A 18 -11.51 -10.35 24.14
C ASN A 18 -12.59 -10.94 23.20
N SER A 19 -13.88 -10.68 23.43
CA SER A 19 -14.97 -11.30 22.65
C SER A 19 -15.77 -10.28 21.84
N TYR A 20 -15.58 -10.30 20.52
CA TYR A 20 -16.34 -9.47 19.58
C TYR A 20 -17.83 -9.80 19.54
N THR A 21 -18.21 -11.06 19.80
CA THR A 21 -19.62 -11.49 19.77
C THR A 21 -20.37 -11.09 21.04
N ALA A 22 -19.66 -10.87 22.15
CA ALA A 22 -20.23 -10.38 23.40
C ALA A 22 -20.17 -8.85 23.53
N ALA A 23 -19.57 -8.16 22.56
CA ALA A 23 -19.49 -6.71 22.50
C ALA A 23 -20.90 -6.10 22.36
N THR A 24 -21.06 -4.90 22.88
CA THR A 24 -22.34 -4.19 22.91
C THR A 24 -22.26 -2.86 22.18
N ASP A 25 -23.41 -2.37 21.73
CA ASP A 25 -23.52 -1.01 21.20
C ASP A 25 -23.27 0.02 22.31
N PHE A 26 -22.65 1.14 21.95
CA PHE A 26 -22.83 2.39 22.70
C PHE A 26 -24.20 2.94 22.34
N VAL A 27 -25.04 3.17 23.35
CA VAL A 27 -26.41 3.66 23.18
C VAL A 27 -26.57 4.96 23.94
N ASP A 28 -27.30 5.87 23.32
CA ASP A 28 -27.62 7.18 23.87
C ASP A 28 -29.11 7.47 23.61
N ALA A 29 -29.77 8.13 24.56
CA ALA A 29 -31.23 8.22 24.58
C ALA A 29 -31.80 9.36 23.71
N ASP A 30 -31.03 10.45 23.53
CA ASP A 30 -31.47 11.67 22.85
C ASP A 30 -30.51 12.14 21.75
N ASN A 31 -29.43 11.38 21.52
CA ASN A 31 -28.33 11.66 20.62
C ASN A 31 -27.57 12.95 20.97
N ASN A 32 -27.61 13.36 22.23
CA ASN A 32 -26.86 14.47 22.79
C ASN A 32 -25.78 13.94 23.73
N TRP A 33 -24.71 13.41 23.14
CA TRP A 33 -23.55 12.90 23.85
C TRP A 33 -22.85 14.02 24.63
N THR A 34 -23.04 14.07 25.94
CA THR A 34 -22.40 15.02 26.85
C THR A 34 -21.16 14.43 27.51
N ASP A 35 -20.25 15.30 27.99
CA ASP A 35 -19.08 14.87 28.77
C ASP A 35 -19.46 13.96 29.94
N ALA A 36 -20.62 14.19 30.59
CA ALA A 36 -21.06 13.37 31.72
C ALA A 36 -21.40 11.92 31.33
N GLU A 37 -21.78 11.68 30.07
CA GLU A 37 -22.16 10.36 29.57
C GLU A 37 -20.94 9.55 29.12
N TYR A 38 -20.02 10.15 28.36
CA TYR A 38 -18.87 9.44 27.79
C TYR A 38 -17.55 9.63 28.53
N ASN A 39 -17.32 10.77 29.19
CA ASN A 39 -16.10 11.02 29.99
C ASN A 39 -16.30 10.48 31.41
N ASN A 40 -16.61 9.19 31.46
CA ASN A 40 -16.95 8.45 32.67
C ASN A 40 -15.76 7.59 33.15
N ALA A 41 -15.96 6.82 34.22
CA ALA A 41 -14.90 6.00 34.81
C ALA A 41 -14.37 4.88 33.88
N ASN A 42 -15.10 4.53 32.82
CA ASN A 42 -14.69 3.58 31.80
C ASN A 42 -13.93 4.22 30.64
N PHE A 43 -13.85 5.56 30.58
CA PHE A 43 -13.25 6.31 29.47
C PHE A 43 -13.94 6.03 28.11
N ASP A 44 -15.27 6.03 28.09
CA ASP A 44 -16.05 5.75 26.86
C ASP A 44 -15.88 6.82 25.76
N ASN A 45 -15.19 7.94 26.03
CA ASN A 45 -14.80 8.93 25.02
C ASN A 45 -14.01 8.33 23.84
N VAL A 46 -13.28 7.24 24.09
CA VAL A 46 -12.50 6.52 23.06
C VAL A 46 -13.38 5.93 21.96
N ALA A 47 -14.65 5.67 22.27
CA ALA A 47 -15.63 5.24 21.27
C ALA A 47 -15.92 6.35 20.26
N GLY A 48 -16.01 7.60 20.74
CA GLY A 48 -16.14 8.79 19.90
C GLY A 48 -14.94 8.97 18.99
N ASP A 49 -13.73 8.83 19.56
CA ASP A 49 -12.47 8.93 18.81
C ASP A 49 -12.40 7.88 17.70
N ALA A 50 -12.66 6.60 18.01
CA ALA A 50 -12.63 5.52 17.02
C ALA A 50 -13.74 5.67 15.96
N HIS A 51 -14.92 6.16 16.34
CA HIS A 51 -16.02 6.39 15.41
C HIS A 51 -15.69 7.52 14.43
N PHE A 52 -15.17 8.64 14.96
CA PHE A 52 -14.74 9.77 14.16
C PHE A 52 -13.53 9.42 13.28
N GLY A 53 -12.54 8.70 13.80
CA GLY A 53 -11.37 8.25 13.05
C GLY A 53 -11.75 7.39 11.83
N ALA A 54 -12.72 6.50 12.00
CA ALA A 54 -13.28 5.73 10.90
C ALA A 54 -14.00 6.61 9.84
N GLN A 55 -14.78 7.60 10.28
CA GLN A 55 -15.44 8.56 9.39
C GLN A 55 -14.44 9.40 8.58
N ALA A 56 -13.46 9.99 9.28
CA ALA A 56 -12.41 10.79 8.69
C ALA A 56 -11.60 10.00 7.66
N THR A 57 -11.26 8.75 8.00
CA THR A 57 -10.55 7.85 7.07
C THR A 57 -11.38 7.56 5.83
N TYR A 58 -12.67 7.22 5.98
CA TYR A 58 -13.56 6.99 4.83
C TYR A 58 -13.65 8.25 3.94
N ASP A 59 -13.82 9.43 4.54
CA ASP A 59 -13.95 10.68 3.80
C ASP A 59 -12.68 11.02 3.01
N TYR A 60 -11.51 10.82 3.62
CA TYR A 60 -10.22 10.95 2.93
C TYR A 60 -10.15 10.02 1.71
N TRP A 61 -10.40 8.73 1.88
CA TRP A 61 -10.34 7.75 0.79
C TRP A 61 -11.31 8.10 -0.34
N LYS A 62 -12.52 8.53 0.02
CA LYS A 62 -13.55 8.91 -0.95
C LYS A 62 -13.20 10.19 -1.69
N ALA A 63 -12.74 11.22 -0.99
CA ALA A 63 -12.47 12.54 -1.57
C ALA A 63 -11.16 12.59 -2.35
N VAL A 64 -10.10 11.96 -1.85
CA VAL A 64 -8.75 12.05 -2.42
C VAL A 64 -8.51 11.00 -3.49
N HIS A 65 -9.01 9.78 -3.28
CA HIS A 65 -8.71 8.61 -4.13
C HIS A 65 -9.92 8.06 -4.88
N ALA A 66 -11.11 8.66 -4.69
CA ALA A 66 -12.38 8.16 -5.19
C ALA A 66 -12.71 6.71 -4.75
N ARG A 67 -12.04 6.21 -3.70
CA ARG A 67 -12.20 4.85 -3.19
C ARG A 67 -13.41 4.77 -2.25
N ASN A 68 -14.31 3.82 -2.48
CA ASN A 68 -15.48 3.63 -1.62
C ASN A 68 -15.20 2.61 -0.51
N SER A 69 -14.79 3.07 0.69
CA SER A 69 -14.34 2.22 1.81
C SER A 69 -13.11 1.35 1.49
N TYR A 70 -12.70 0.49 2.43
CA TYR A 70 -11.47 -0.29 2.32
C TYR A 70 -11.51 -1.34 1.19
N ASP A 71 -12.68 -1.80 0.75
CA ASP A 71 -12.85 -2.78 -0.33
C ASP A 71 -13.22 -2.18 -1.69
N ASN A 72 -13.31 -0.85 -1.77
CA ASN A 72 -13.83 -0.11 -2.92
C ASN A 72 -15.29 -0.43 -3.32
N ALA A 73 -16.05 -1.12 -2.46
CA ALA A 73 -17.46 -1.44 -2.67
C ALA A 73 -18.35 -0.94 -1.52
N GLY A 74 -17.81 -0.09 -0.65
CA GLY A 74 -18.53 0.53 0.46
C GLY A 74 -18.64 -0.37 1.67
N ALA A 75 -17.72 -1.33 1.86
CA ALA A 75 -17.74 -2.20 3.02
C ALA A 75 -17.93 -1.43 4.33
N LYS A 76 -18.68 -2.04 5.23
CA LYS A 76 -18.93 -1.54 6.57
C LYS A 76 -17.63 -1.53 7.37
N ILE A 77 -17.36 -0.41 8.02
CA ILE A 77 -16.20 -0.20 8.88
C ILE A 77 -16.64 -0.44 10.33
N LYS A 78 -16.06 -1.46 10.98
CA LYS A 78 -16.40 -1.84 12.36
C LYS A 78 -15.21 -1.67 13.29
N SER A 79 -15.39 -0.86 14.31
CA SER A 79 -14.38 -0.57 15.33
C SER A 79 -14.79 -1.18 16.67
N TYR A 80 -13.88 -1.86 17.35
CA TYR A 80 -14.08 -2.43 18.68
C TYR A 80 -13.10 -1.79 19.65
N VAL A 81 -13.63 -1.07 20.64
CA VAL A 81 -12.86 -0.39 21.68
C VAL A 81 -13.00 -1.11 23.02
N HIS A 82 -12.17 -0.76 24.01
CA HIS A 82 -12.05 -1.48 25.29
C HIS A 82 -11.75 -2.97 25.10
N TYR A 83 -10.97 -3.31 24.07
CA TYR A 83 -10.49 -4.67 23.91
C TYR A 83 -9.37 -4.94 24.93
N ASP A 84 -9.43 -6.12 25.56
CA ASP A 84 -8.40 -6.61 26.47
C ASP A 84 -8.13 -8.08 26.14
N ASP A 85 -6.89 -8.43 25.81
CA ASP A 85 -6.49 -9.80 25.45
C ASP A 85 -6.43 -10.74 26.66
N THR A 86 -6.27 -10.19 27.86
CA THR A 86 -6.16 -10.90 29.13
C THR A 86 -7.15 -10.33 30.18
N PRO A 87 -8.47 -10.42 29.92
CA PRO A 87 -9.49 -9.65 30.63
C PRO A 87 -9.61 -9.95 32.14
N SER A 88 -9.04 -11.07 32.60
CA SER A 88 -8.99 -11.42 34.02
C SER A 88 -7.93 -10.65 34.83
N THR A 89 -7.00 -9.96 34.17
CA THR A 89 -5.83 -9.37 34.84
C THR A 89 -5.92 -7.85 35.02
N ALA A 90 -6.88 -7.21 34.36
CA ALA A 90 -6.97 -5.75 34.24
C ALA A 90 -5.66 -5.09 33.79
N ALA A 91 -4.83 -5.83 33.05
CA ALA A 91 -3.54 -5.35 32.55
C ALA A 91 -3.71 -4.27 31.49
N GLY A 92 -4.85 -4.24 30.79
CA GLY A 92 -5.04 -3.43 29.59
C GLY A 92 -4.34 -4.06 28.38
N TYR A 93 -4.63 -3.52 27.20
CA TYR A 93 -4.04 -3.98 25.94
C TYR A 93 -3.33 -2.84 25.24
N GLU A 94 -2.02 -3.02 25.01
CA GLU A 94 -1.10 -2.01 24.47
C GLU A 94 -0.96 -2.09 22.94
N ASN A 95 -2.06 -2.40 22.24
CA ASN A 95 -2.02 -2.46 20.79
C ASN A 95 -3.37 -2.13 20.12
N ALA A 96 -3.30 -1.78 18.84
CA ALA A 96 -4.41 -1.70 17.92
C ALA A 96 -4.10 -2.59 16.71
N TYR A 97 -5.12 -3.11 16.03
CA TYR A 97 -4.92 -3.94 14.85
C TYR A 97 -6.17 -4.07 13.97
N TRP A 98 -5.94 -4.25 12.68
CA TRP A 98 -6.86 -4.90 11.73
C TRP A 98 -6.68 -6.43 11.75
N ASN A 99 -7.78 -7.18 11.87
CA ASN A 99 -7.73 -8.65 11.96
C ASN A 99 -8.22 -9.40 10.71
N GLY A 100 -8.39 -8.71 9.58
CA GLY A 100 -9.03 -9.24 8.38
C GLY A 100 -10.54 -9.00 8.31
N SER A 101 -11.15 -8.43 9.35
CA SER A 101 -12.59 -8.14 9.34
C SER A 101 -13.00 -6.89 10.12
N VAL A 102 -12.31 -6.56 11.22
CA VAL A 102 -12.64 -5.43 12.10
C VAL A 102 -11.38 -4.75 12.62
N MET A 103 -11.49 -3.48 12.99
CA MET A 103 -10.44 -2.77 13.73
C MET A 103 -10.67 -2.97 15.22
N THR A 104 -9.58 -3.21 15.95
CA THR A 104 -9.58 -3.46 17.38
C THR A 104 -8.63 -2.49 18.07
N TYR A 105 -9.08 -1.87 19.16
CA TYR A 105 -8.34 -0.87 19.90
C TYR A 105 -8.31 -1.23 21.39
N GLY A 106 -7.11 -1.33 21.94
CA GLY A 106 -6.90 -1.46 23.38
C GLY A 106 -6.96 -0.12 24.11
N ASP A 107 -7.16 -0.19 25.43
CA ASP A 107 -7.16 0.99 26.31
C ASP A 107 -5.75 1.46 26.70
N GLY A 108 -4.71 0.75 26.25
CA GLY A 108 -3.33 0.94 26.71
C GLY A 108 -3.10 0.48 28.14
N ALA A 109 -1.86 0.55 28.61
CA ALA A 109 -1.45 0.13 29.94
C ALA A 109 -0.32 1.01 30.51
N SER A 110 0.93 0.56 30.51
CA SER A 110 2.07 1.33 31.03
C SER A 110 2.63 2.36 30.05
N THR A 111 2.54 2.09 28.75
CA THR A 111 3.17 2.85 27.68
C THR A 111 2.17 3.76 26.99
N PHE A 112 1.01 3.21 26.66
CA PHE A 112 0.01 3.88 25.85
C PHE A 112 -1.20 4.32 26.66
N LYS A 113 -1.81 5.42 26.21
CA LYS A 113 -3.22 5.76 26.42
C LYS A 113 -4.07 4.89 25.46
N PRO A 114 -5.42 4.99 25.48
CA PRO A 114 -6.24 4.30 24.50
C PRO A 114 -5.81 4.59 23.06
N LEU A 115 -5.74 3.54 22.24
CA LEU A 115 -5.08 3.59 20.94
C LEU A 115 -6.02 4.06 19.80
N THR A 116 -6.86 5.05 20.09
CA THR A 116 -7.90 5.56 19.17
C THR A 116 -7.55 6.90 18.53
N ALA A 117 -6.27 7.30 18.55
CA ALA A 117 -5.81 8.49 17.85
C ALA A 117 -6.11 8.42 16.33
N LEU A 118 -6.21 9.57 15.69
CA LEU A 118 -6.70 9.67 14.31
C LEU A 118 -5.75 8.98 13.32
N ASP A 119 -4.45 9.18 13.47
CA ASP A 119 -3.41 8.54 12.68
C ASP A 119 -3.38 7.02 12.90
N VAL A 120 -3.57 6.54 14.13
CA VAL A 120 -3.71 5.11 14.46
C VAL A 120 -4.97 4.53 13.81
N CYS A 121 -6.11 5.22 13.87
CA CYS A 121 -7.33 4.77 13.17
C CYS A 121 -7.11 4.69 11.66
N GLY A 122 -6.46 5.69 11.07
CA GLY A 122 -6.10 5.73 9.66
C GLY A 122 -5.12 4.62 9.27
N HIS A 123 -4.16 4.31 10.14
CA HIS A 123 -3.20 3.21 10.00
C HIS A 123 -3.90 1.84 9.97
N GLU A 124 -4.78 1.56 10.94
CA GLU A 124 -5.49 0.27 10.98
C GLU A 124 -6.38 0.04 9.75
N ILE A 125 -7.08 1.09 9.30
CA ILE A 125 -7.89 0.99 8.07
C ILE A 125 -6.98 0.94 6.82
N GLY A 126 -5.77 1.50 6.90
CA GLY A 126 -4.72 1.34 5.90
C GLY A 126 -4.37 -0.12 5.65
N HIS A 127 -4.24 -0.94 6.70
CA HIS A 127 -4.05 -2.39 6.55
C HIS A 127 -5.21 -3.06 5.80
N ALA A 128 -6.45 -2.67 6.11
CA ALA A 128 -7.62 -3.19 5.41
C ALA A 128 -7.62 -2.82 3.93
N VAL A 129 -7.16 -1.61 3.57
CA VAL A 129 -6.99 -1.20 2.18
C VAL A 129 -5.91 -2.05 1.50
N CYS A 130 -4.76 -2.24 2.14
CA CYS A 130 -3.66 -3.06 1.65
C CYS A 130 -4.10 -4.50 1.36
N GLU A 131 -4.85 -5.12 2.26
CA GLU A 131 -5.41 -6.47 2.06
C GLU A 131 -6.30 -6.54 0.80
N LYS A 132 -7.05 -5.47 0.50
CA LYS A 132 -7.94 -5.40 -0.68
C LYS A 132 -7.26 -4.83 -1.93
N THR A 133 -5.95 -4.61 -1.90
CA THR A 133 -5.15 -4.11 -3.02
C THR A 133 -3.94 -5.01 -3.25
N ALA A 134 -2.76 -4.60 -2.79
CA ALA A 134 -1.49 -5.29 -2.97
C ALA A 134 -1.42 -6.61 -2.21
N ASN A 135 -2.17 -6.72 -1.12
CA ASN A 135 -2.17 -7.82 -0.17
C ASN A 135 -0.75 -8.19 0.29
N LEU A 136 0.05 -7.16 0.64
CA LEU A 136 1.45 -7.32 1.03
C LEU A 136 1.57 -8.29 2.21
N THR A 137 2.34 -9.36 2.01
CA THR A 137 2.56 -10.39 3.03
C THR A 137 3.21 -9.74 4.26
N TYR A 138 2.63 -9.95 5.43
CA TYR A 138 3.05 -9.32 6.69
C TYR A 138 4.32 -9.97 7.28
N SER A 139 5.41 -9.92 6.52
CA SER A 139 6.74 -10.39 6.92
C SER A 139 7.85 -9.75 6.08
N ASN A 140 9.03 -9.55 6.68
CA ASN A 140 10.23 -9.02 6.04
C ASN A 140 9.95 -7.70 5.30
N GLU A 141 10.48 -7.52 4.07
CA GLU A 141 10.31 -6.27 3.32
C GLU A 141 8.86 -6.00 2.91
N SER A 142 8.08 -7.02 2.51
CA SER A 142 6.67 -6.81 2.16
C SER A 142 5.85 -6.38 3.37
N GLY A 143 6.15 -6.92 4.56
CA GLY A 143 5.51 -6.51 5.80
C GLY A 143 5.94 -5.11 6.23
N ALA A 144 7.22 -4.77 6.08
CA ALA A 144 7.72 -3.43 6.34
C ALA A 144 7.10 -2.38 5.41
N LEU A 145 6.83 -2.75 4.16
CA LEU A 145 6.06 -1.92 3.24
C LEU A 145 4.60 -1.81 3.69
N ASN A 146 3.96 -2.92 4.10
CA ASN A 146 2.59 -2.90 4.62
C ASN A 146 2.44 -1.90 5.79
N GLU A 147 3.33 -1.98 6.78
CA GLU A 147 3.46 -1.01 7.88
C GLU A 147 3.69 0.43 7.39
N GLY A 148 4.63 0.61 6.47
CA GLY A 148 4.97 1.94 5.96
C GLY A 148 3.83 2.58 5.16
N PHE A 149 3.07 1.80 4.36
CA PHE A 149 1.87 2.29 3.69
C PHE A 149 0.80 2.70 4.72
N SER A 150 0.56 1.89 5.75
CA SER A 150 -0.38 2.23 6.83
C SER A 150 0.02 3.51 7.57
N ASP A 151 1.30 3.72 7.88
CA ASP A 151 1.80 4.98 8.45
C ASP A 151 1.57 6.18 7.51
N CYS A 152 1.85 6.01 6.21
CA CYS A 152 1.59 7.05 5.22
C CYS A 152 0.10 7.39 5.12
N TRP A 153 -0.78 6.39 5.27
CA TRP A 153 -2.23 6.59 5.28
C TRP A 153 -2.70 7.27 6.55
N GLY A 154 -2.22 6.87 7.73
CA GLY A 154 -2.45 7.55 9.00
C GLY A 154 -2.10 9.04 8.92
N ALA A 155 -0.87 9.35 8.48
CA ALA A 155 -0.41 10.73 8.30
C ALA A 155 -1.25 11.52 7.29
N SER A 156 -1.64 10.90 6.17
CA SER A 156 -2.42 11.58 5.13
C SER A 156 -3.86 11.86 5.57
N VAL A 157 -4.49 10.91 6.27
CA VAL A 157 -5.83 11.05 6.85
C VAL A 157 -5.82 12.14 7.92
N GLU A 158 -4.84 12.12 8.81
CA GLU A 158 -4.71 13.14 9.85
C GLU A 158 -4.56 14.52 9.21
N LYS A 159 -3.61 14.70 8.30
CA LYS A 159 -3.41 16.01 7.65
C LYS A 159 -4.66 16.50 6.94
N TYR A 160 -5.32 15.62 6.17
CA TYR A 160 -6.55 15.97 5.47
C TYR A 160 -7.63 16.47 6.44
N THR A 161 -7.81 15.76 7.54
CA THR A 161 -8.84 16.05 8.54
C THR A 161 -8.51 17.34 9.32
N VAL A 162 -7.25 17.50 9.72
CA VAL A 162 -6.74 18.71 10.38
C VAL A 162 -6.96 19.95 9.52
N ASP A 163 -6.65 19.87 8.22
CA ASP A 163 -6.87 20.98 7.30
C ASP A 163 -8.36 21.27 7.10
N LEU A 164 -9.16 20.22 6.90
CA LEU A 164 -10.60 20.33 6.68
C LEU A 164 -11.32 21.00 7.86
N LEU A 165 -10.89 20.68 9.08
CA LEU A 165 -11.48 21.18 10.32
C LEU A 165 -10.78 22.43 10.87
N GLY A 166 -9.67 22.87 10.26
CA GLY A 166 -8.89 24.02 10.74
C GLY A 166 -8.25 23.79 12.11
N LEU A 167 -7.85 22.55 12.42
CA LEU A 167 -7.22 22.20 13.69
C LEU A 167 -5.75 22.67 13.71
N THR A 168 -5.22 22.92 14.91
CA THR A 168 -3.84 23.36 15.13
C THR A 168 -3.14 22.48 16.16
N GLY A 169 -1.82 22.36 16.07
CA GLY A 169 -1.01 21.65 17.08
C GLY A 169 -0.96 20.13 16.91
N LYS A 170 -1.24 19.61 15.71
CA LYS A 170 -1.14 18.19 15.34
C LYS A 170 0.16 17.90 14.57
N SER A 171 0.69 16.69 14.66
CA SER A 171 2.00 16.33 14.06
C SER A 171 1.87 15.27 12.96
N THR A 172 1.65 15.72 11.72
CA THR A 172 1.48 14.84 10.56
C THR A 172 2.60 13.81 10.34
N TRP A 173 3.82 14.09 10.79
CA TRP A 173 4.99 13.26 10.49
C TRP A 173 5.48 12.44 11.67
N ASP A 174 4.75 12.48 12.78
CA ASP A 174 4.97 11.62 13.93
C ASP A 174 3.77 10.67 14.03
N ILE A 175 4.03 9.40 14.35
CA ILE A 175 2.97 8.38 14.43
C ILE A 175 2.79 7.98 15.88
N GLY A 176 1.55 8.03 16.36
CA GLY A 176 1.12 7.65 17.69
C GLY A 176 1.54 8.63 18.78
N GLU A 177 1.87 9.87 18.46
CA GLU A 177 2.31 10.87 19.43
C GLU A 177 1.22 11.23 20.46
N GLU A 178 -0.05 11.13 20.07
CA GLU A 178 -1.17 11.43 20.96
C GLU A 178 -1.41 10.32 22.00
N ILE A 179 -1.01 9.08 21.69
CA ILE A 179 -1.23 7.91 22.53
C ILE A 179 -0.06 7.62 23.49
N MET A 180 1.11 8.25 23.30
CA MET A 180 2.26 8.06 24.20
C MET A 180 2.04 8.71 25.56
N LYS A 181 2.15 7.94 26.66
CA LYS A 181 2.08 8.50 28.02
C LYS A 181 3.31 9.32 28.39
N ALA A 182 4.48 8.92 27.91
CA ALA A 182 5.75 9.60 28.16
C ALA A 182 5.96 10.87 27.30
N GLY A 183 5.04 11.14 26.35
CA GLY A 183 5.26 12.11 25.27
C GLY A 183 6.20 11.60 24.19
N GLY A 184 6.40 12.41 23.14
CA GLY A 184 7.05 11.95 21.91
C GLY A 184 6.12 11.05 21.08
N ALA A 185 6.68 10.31 20.13
CA ALA A 185 5.95 9.46 19.20
C ALA A 185 6.45 8.02 19.20
N LEU A 186 5.65 7.10 18.66
CA LEU A 186 6.06 5.72 18.43
C LEU A 186 7.06 5.63 17.28
N ARG A 187 6.83 6.41 16.22
CA ARG A 187 7.68 6.51 15.02
C ARG A 187 7.72 7.94 14.54
N SER A 188 8.77 8.30 13.79
CA SER A 188 8.84 9.59 13.09
C SER A 188 9.15 9.35 11.63
N MET A 189 8.27 9.81 10.75
CA MET A 189 8.46 9.71 9.31
C MET A 189 9.53 10.69 8.84
N SER A 190 9.66 11.85 9.47
CA SER A 190 10.64 12.88 9.08
C SER A 190 12.07 12.58 9.57
N ASN A 191 12.20 11.78 10.64
CA ASN A 191 13.46 11.34 11.21
C ASN A 191 13.33 9.95 11.88
N PRO A 192 13.24 8.84 11.10
CA PRO A 192 13.05 7.50 11.66
C PRO A 192 14.12 7.09 12.68
N ASN A 193 15.35 7.60 12.48
CA ASN A 193 16.46 7.34 13.37
C ASN A 193 16.20 7.83 14.80
N LEU A 194 15.31 8.82 15.02
CA LEU A 194 14.96 9.30 16.36
C LEU A 194 14.39 8.18 17.25
N TYR A 195 13.60 7.28 16.66
CA TYR A 195 12.94 6.17 17.34
C TYR A 195 13.49 4.81 16.93
N GLY A 196 14.76 4.77 16.51
CA GLY A 196 15.48 3.50 16.28
C GLY A 196 15.19 2.82 14.93
N GLN A 197 14.39 3.43 14.05
CA GLN A 197 14.11 2.89 12.72
C GLN A 197 15.15 3.38 11.68
N PRO A 198 15.42 2.61 10.62
CA PRO A 198 16.30 3.04 9.53
C PRO A 198 15.63 4.09 8.64
N ALA A 199 16.36 5.17 8.35
CA ALA A 199 16.03 6.12 7.28
C ALA A 199 16.63 5.72 5.91
N TYR A 200 17.48 4.69 5.88
CA TYR A 200 18.22 4.24 4.70
C TYR A 200 18.12 2.72 4.56
N TYR A 201 17.80 2.25 3.35
CA TYR A 201 17.64 0.84 3.03
C TYR A 201 18.94 0.08 3.27
N LYS A 202 18.87 -0.95 4.13
CA LYS A 202 20.04 -1.71 4.60
C LYS A 202 21.14 -0.83 5.23
N GLY A 203 20.75 0.31 5.79
CA GLY A 203 21.61 1.18 6.58
C GLY A 203 21.86 0.67 7.99
N THR A 204 22.44 1.53 8.83
CA THR A 204 22.97 1.22 10.16
C THR A 204 21.89 0.71 11.12
N LYS A 205 20.66 1.21 10.99
CA LYS A 205 19.51 0.79 11.83
C LYS A 205 18.61 -0.25 11.17
N TRP A 206 19.05 -0.83 10.06
CA TRP A 206 18.30 -1.88 9.38
C TRP A 206 18.22 -3.14 10.24
N TYR A 207 17.02 -3.71 10.36
CA TYR A 207 16.81 -4.94 11.09
C TYR A 207 16.84 -6.16 10.14
N SER A 208 17.65 -7.16 10.47
CA SER A 208 17.84 -8.39 9.68
C SER A 208 17.53 -9.68 10.44
N GLY A 209 16.98 -9.56 11.66
CA GLY A 209 16.59 -10.72 12.48
C GLY A 209 15.18 -11.24 12.15
N THR A 210 14.66 -12.11 13.00
CA THR A 210 13.34 -12.76 12.82
C THR A 210 12.23 -12.23 13.74
N ALA A 211 12.57 -11.41 14.73
CA ALA A 211 11.56 -10.79 15.58
C ALA A 211 10.71 -9.81 14.77
N ASP A 212 9.53 -9.47 15.28
CA ASP A 212 8.65 -8.50 14.63
C ASP A 212 8.38 -8.86 13.15
N ASN A 213 8.12 -10.15 12.90
CA ASN A 213 7.91 -10.72 11.58
C ASN A 213 9.04 -10.44 10.55
N GLY A 214 10.28 -10.22 11.01
CA GLY A 214 11.38 -9.75 10.16
C GLY A 214 11.58 -8.23 10.21
N GLY A 215 11.21 -7.60 11.32
CA GLY A 215 11.32 -6.15 11.56
C GLY A 215 10.35 -5.33 10.71
N VAL A 216 9.10 -5.72 10.60
CA VAL A 216 8.10 -5.00 9.78
C VAL A 216 7.89 -3.57 10.32
N HIS A 217 7.73 -3.40 11.62
CA HIS A 217 7.60 -2.07 12.23
C HIS A 217 8.95 -1.36 12.27
N THR A 218 10.07 -2.07 12.31
CA THR A 218 11.39 -1.42 12.30
C THR A 218 11.71 -0.86 10.93
N ASN A 219 11.72 -1.72 9.91
CA ASN A 219 12.19 -1.38 8.57
C ASN A 219 11.21 -0.49 7.78
N SER A 220 9.96 -0.31 8.23
CA SER A 220 9.00 0.64 7.63
C SER A 220 9.51 2.08 7.61
N GLY A 221 10.45 2.43 8.51
CA GLY A 221 11.12 3.73 8.54
C GLY A 221 11.69 4.21 7.19
N VAL A 222 12.09 3.28 6.32
CA VAL A 222 12.60 3.62 4.98
C VAL A 222 11.49 4.17 4.09
N LEU A 223 10.32 3.51 4.04
CA LEU A 223 9.17 4.00 3.27
C LEU A 223 8.60 5.27 3.90
N ASN A 224 8.54 5.35 5.22
CA ASN A 224 8.09 6.54 5.95
C ASN A 224 8.92 7.77 5.59
N TYR A 225 10.26 7.63 5.61
CA TYR A 225 11.14 8.74 5.25
C TYR A 225 11.09 9.07 3.77
N TRP A 226 10.97 8.06 2.90
CA TRP A 226 10.73 8.28 1.48
C TRP A 226 9.48 9.12 1.25
N TYR A 227 8.36 8.80 1.91
CA TYR A 227 7.10 9.52 1.73
C TYR A 227 7.17 10.96 2.25
N TYR A 228 7.84 11.18 3.40
CA TYR A 228 8.17 12.52 3.89
C TYR A 228 8.97 13.32 2.85
N LEU A 229 10.02 12.72 2.28
CA LEU A 229 10.87 13.38 1.28
C LEU A 229 10.10 13.76 0.02
N VAL A 230 9.27 12.87 -0.51
CA VAL A 230 8.42 13.15 -1.68
C VAL A 230 7.41 14.26 -1.38
N SER A 231 6.83 14.26 -0.18
CA SER A 231 5.79 15.22 0.20
C SER A 231 6.35 16.60 0.48
N VAL A 232 7.39 16.70 1.31
CA VAL A 232 7.92 17.98 1.83
C VAL A 232 9.07 18.51 0.99
N GLY A 233 9.86 17.62 0.40
CA GLY A 233 11.12 17.97 -0.24
C GLY A 233 12.24 18.22 0.77
N LYS A 234 13.45 17.83 0.40
CA LYS A 234 14.66 18.04 1.22
C LYS A 234 15.89 17.86 0.36
N SER A 235 16.93 18.63 0.67
CA SER A 235 18.28 18.35 0.19
C SER A 235 19.16 17.97 1.37
N GLY A 236 20.14 17.10 1.14
CA GLY A 236 21.03 16.64 2.20
C GLY A 236 22.01 15.59 1.69
N THR A 237 22.56 14.85 2.63
CA THR A 237 23.47 13.72 2.36
C THR A 237 22.83 12.48 2.94
N ASN A 238 22.77 11.40 2.15
CA ASN A 238 22.26 10.12 2.64
C ASN A 238 23.31 9.43 3.53
N GLU A 239 22.93 8.30 4.13
CA GLU A 239 23.77 7.63 5.13
C GLU A 239 25.15 7.21 4.59
N VAL A 240 25.26 6.93 3.29
CA VAL A 240 26.52 6.53 2.63
C VAL A 240 27.34 7.71 2.10
N GLY A 241 26.97 8.94 2.45
CA GLY A 241 27.76 10.14 2.09
C GLY A 241 27.42 10.76 0.74
N ASN A 242 26.38 10.28 0.04
CA ASN A 242 25.99 10.84 -1.25
C ASN A 242 25.00 11.99 -1.09
N ALA A 243 25.25 13.11 -1.77
CA ALA A 243 24.34 14.24 -1.80
C ALA A 243 23.07 13.90 -2.59
N TYR A 244 21.91 14.35 -2.11
CA TYR A 244 20.62 14.24 -2.77
C TYR A 244 19.84 15.56 -2.67
N ALA A 245 18.92 15.76 -3.62
CA ALA A 245 17.95 16.84 -3.60
C ALA A 245 16.60 16.31 -4.11
N VAL A 246 15.55 16.49 -3.30
CA VAL A 246 14.17 16.09 -3.60
C VAL A 246 13.30 17.34 -3.57
N THR A 247 12.61 17.60 -4.67
CA THR A 247 11.57 18.63 -4.75
C THR A 247 10.31 18.13 -4.05
N GLY A 248 9.75 18.93 -3.14
CA GLY A 248 8.50 18.59 -2.45
C GLY A 248 7.32 18.70 -3.40
N LEU A 249 6.53 17.63 -3.49
CA LEU A 249 5.34 17.55 -4.33
C LEU A 249 4.05 17.99 -3.61
N GLY A 250 4.11 18.09 -2.27
CA GLY A 250 2.93 18.18 -1.43
C GLY A 250 2.19 16.85 -1.29
N LEU A 251 1.42 16.72 -0.21
CA LEU A 251 0.69 15.48 0.11
C LEU A 251 -0.35 15.08 -0.95
N SER A 252 -0.92 16.04 -1.69
CA SER A 252 -1.88 15.72 -2.77
C SER A 252 -1.26 14.83 -3.84
N ASP A 253 -0.12 15.21 -4.40
CA ASP A 253 0.51 14.45 -5.48
C ASP A 253 1.22 13.22 -4.92
N ALA A 254 1.89 13.34 -3.76
CA ALA A 254 2.53 12.23 -3.09
C ALA A 254 1.55 11.09 -2.77
N ALA A 255 0.38 11.40 -2.20
CA ALA A 255 -0.64 10.40 -1.85
C ALA A 255 -1.21 9.72 -3.10
N LYS A 256 -1.43 10.45 -4.21
CA LYS A 256 -1.92 9.84 -5.47
C LYS A 256 -0.91 8.85 -6.05
N ILE A 257 0.38 9.20 -6.01
CA ILE A 257 1.45 8.31 -6.47
C ILE A 257 1.53 7.08 -5.57
N LEU A 258 1.55 7.27 -4.25
CA LEU A 258 1.58 6.19 -3.27
C LEU A 258 0.38 5.24 -3.46
N TYR A 259 -0.83 5.79 -3.64
CA TYR A 259 -2.04 4.99 -3.77
C TYR A 259 -2.05 4.19 -5.07
N ARG A 260 -1.67 4.81 -6.20
CA ARG A 260 -1.54 4.10 -7.46
C ARG A 260 -0.46 3.02 -7.40
N THR A 261 0.64 3.25 -6.68
CA THR A 261 1.68 2.25 -6.45
C THR A 261 1.08 1.02 -5.78
N GLU A 262 0.45 1.20 -4.61
CA GLU A 262 -0.16 0.11 -3.84
C GLU A 262 -1.30 -0.59 -4.59
N SER A 263 -2.22 0.17 -5.18
CA SER A 263 -3.48 -0.37 -5.71
C SER A 263 -3.41 -0.96 -7.11
N VAL A 264 -2.41 -0.59 -7.90
CA VAL A 264 -2.32 -1.02 -9.32
C VAL A 264 -1.13 -1.94 -9.56
N TYR A 265 -0.03 -1.74 -8.84
CA TYR A 265 1.25 -2.32 -9.22
C TYR A 265 1.82 -3.32 -8.22
N LEU A 266 1.66 -3.07 -6.92
CA LEU A 266 2.21 -3.98 -5.92
C LEU A 266 1.42 -5.29 -5.86
N SER A 267 2.14 -6.34 -5.51
CA SER A 267 1.66 -7.69 -5.24
C SER A 267 2.14 -8.17 -3.86
N ALA A 268 1.61 -9.29 -3.39
CA ALA A 268 1.84 -9.78 -2.04
C ALA A 268 3.32 -10.01 -1.67
N SER A 269 4.19 -10.25 -2.66
CA SER A 269 5.63 -10.49 -2.48
C SER A 269 6.49 -9.27 -2.81
N SER A 270 5.90 -8.11 -3.06
CA SER A 270 6.63 -6.90 -3.44
C SER A 270 7.59 -6.44 -2.35
N ASN A 271 8.78 -6.01 -2.76
CA ASN A 271 9.86 -5.56 -1.89
C ASN A 271 10.25 -4.10 -2.20
N TYR A 272 11.28 -3.55 -1.52
CA TYR A 272 11.67 -2.15 -1.71
C TYR A 272 12.09 -1.80 -3.15
N ALA A 273 12.69 -2.74 -3.88
CA ALA A 273 13.05 -2.54 -5.28
C ALA A 273 11.82 -2.53 -6.20
N ASN A 274 10.81 -3.38 -5.92
CA ASN A 274 9.52 -3.33 -6.61
C ASN A 274 8.82 -1.99 -6.34
N THR A 275 8.70 -1.58 -5.09
CA THR A 275 8.04 -0.31 -4.71
C THR A 275 8.73 0.90 -5.35
N ARG A 276 10.06 0.90 -5.46
CA ARG A 276 10.77 1.92 -6.25
C ARG A 276 10.33 1.94 -7.71
N THR A 277 10.40 0.80 -8.38
CA THR A 277 10.07 0.69 -9.80
C THR A 277 8.64 1.15 -10.06
N TYR A 278 7.70 0.66 -9.25
CA TYR A 278 6.29 0.90 -9.43
C TYR A 278 5.81 2.28 -8.99
N SER A 279 6.47 2.93 -8.03
CA SER A 279 6.15 4.33 -7.70
C SER A 279 6.67 5.30 -8.75
N ILE A 280 7.81 5.02 -9.38
CA ILE A 280 8.29 5.77 -10.56
C ILE A 280 7.31 5.58 -11.73
N GLN A 281 6.82 4.36 -11.95
CA GLN A 281 5.80 4.08 -12.97
C GLN A 281 4.48 4.79 -12.66
N ALA A 282 4.01 4.76 -11.42
CA ALA A 282 2.82 5.47 -10.99
C ALA A 282 2.93 6.98 -11.22
N ALA A 283 4.07 7.59 -10.87
CA ALA A 283 4.32 9.00 -11.16
C ALA A 283 4.37 9.29 -12.68
N THR A 284 4.96 8.38 -13.45
CA THR A 284 5.04 8.48 -14.91
C THR A 284 3.65 8.44 -15.56
N ASP A 285 2.76 7.55 -15.11
CA ASP A 285 1.41 7.47 -15.66
C ASP A 285 0.57 8.71 -15.33
N LEU A 286 0.72 9.22 -14.12
CA LEU A 286 -0.09 10.33 -13.61
C LEU A 286 0.39 11.68 -14.15
N PHE A 287 1.70 11.86 -14.34
CA PHE A 287 2.31 13.17 -14.59
C PHE A 287 3.28 13.20 -15.78
N GLY A 288 3.71 12.04 -16.30
CA GLY A 288 4.66 11.91 -17.41
C GLY A 288 6.09 11.62 -16.95
N ALA A 289 6.87 10.96 -17.82
CA ALA A 289 8.20 10.44 -17.49
C ALA A 289 9.23 11.53 -17.11
N THR A 290 9.11 12.72 -17.70
CA THR A 290 10.02 13.84 -17.44
C THR A 290 9.47 14.85 -16.43
N SER A 291 8.35 14.54 -15.76
CA SER A 291 7.71 15.45 -14.81
C SER A 291 8.53 15.65 -13.53
N THR A 292 8.27 16.75 -12.82
CA THR A 292 8.86 16.98 -11.49
C THR A 292 8.50 15.86 -10.52
N GLN A 293 7.30 15.29 -10.62
CA GLN A 293 6.82 14.19 -9.79
C GLN A 293 7.68 12.94 -9.98
N THR A 294 7.90 12.52 -11.23
CA THR A 294 8.74 11.35 -11.55
C THR A 294 10.19 11.56 -11.09
N GLN A 295 10.71 12.77 -11.26
CA GLN A 295 12.06 13.15 -10.78
C GLN A 295 12.17 13.09 -9.25
N ALA A 296 11.22 13.69 -8.54
CA ALA A 296 11.21 13.73 -7.07
C ALA A 296 11.07 12.33 -6.46
N VAL A 297 10.17 11.50 -6.98
CA VAL A 297 10.01 10.10 -6.56
C VAL A 297 11.29 9.30 -6.76
N THR A 298 11.94 9.45 -7.91
CA THR A 298 13.21 8.77 -8.20
C THR A 298 14.32 9.23 -7.24
N ASN A 299 14.44 10.53 -7.02
CA ASN A 299 15.47 11.10 -6.14
C ASN A 299 15.22 10.80 -4.67
N ALA A 300 13.97 10.68 -4.23
CA ALA A 300 13.63 10.24 -2.88
C ALA A 300 14.07 8.79 -2.64
N TRP A 301 13.87 7.90 -3.62
CA TRP A 301 14.38 6.52 -3.51
C TRP A 301 15.89 6.45 -3.42
N TYR A 302 16.58 7.25 -4.22
CA TYR A 302 18.03 7.39 -4.13
C TYR A 302 18.48 7.94 -2.76
N ALA A 303 17.76 8.91 -2.21
CA ALA A 303 18.06 9.47 -0.88
C ALA A 303 17.95 8.42 0.23
N VAL A 304 16.98 7.49 0.13
CA VAL A 304 16.81 6.38 1.09
C VAL A 304 17.57 5.12 0.69
N GLY A 305 18.45 5.17 -0.32
CA GLY A 305 19.37 4.07 -0.63
C GLY A 305 18.85 2.99 -1.57
N VAL A 306 17.76 3.25 -2.30
CA VAL A 306 17.22 2.31 -3.30
C VAL A 306 17.42 2.85 -4.71
N GLY A 307 18.35 2.25 -5.44
CA GLY A 307 18.64 2.59 -6.84
C GLY A 307 19.29 3.95 -7.05
N ALA A 308 19.44 4.33 -8.32
CA ALA A 308 20.16 5.54 -8.72
C ALA A 308 19.27 6.79 -8.76
N ALA A 309 19.91 7.97 -8.67
CA ALA A 309 19.27 9.28 -8.81
C ALA A 309 18.74 9.50 -10.24
N TYR A 310 17.73 10.36 -10.39
CA TYR A 310 17.22 10.76 -11.69
C TYR A 310 18.33 11.39 -12.54
N GLY A 311 18.41 11.02 -13.82
CA GLY A 311 19.39 11.59 -14.76
C GLY A 311 20.84 11.12 -14.55
N SER A 312 21.13 10.26 -13.56
CA SER A 312 22.49 9.77 -13.27
C SER A 312 23.05 8.75 -14.28
N GLY A 313 22.43 8.62 -15.46
CA GLY A 313 23.06 7.93 -16.60
C GLY A 313 23.37 6.46 -16.37
N THR A 314 22.44 5.71 -15.76
CA THR A 314 22.18 4.29 -16.09
C THR A 314 20.67 4.06 -16.06
N THR A 315 19.90 4.92 -16.73
CA THR A 315 18.69 4.39 -17.34
C THR A 315 19.21 3.41 -18.39
N THR A 316 19.27 2.13 -18.06
CA THR A 316 18.89 1.19 -19.10
C THR A 316 17.51 1.69 -19.53
N PRO A 317 17.31 2.14 -20.79
CA PRO A 317 15.97 2.10 -21.38
C PRO A 317 15.37 0.74 -20.98
N PRO A 318 14.05 0.59 -20.76
CA PRO A 318 13.47 -0.71 -20.42
C PRO A 318 14.22 -1.73 -21.25
N THR A 319 15.02 -2.58 -20.57
CA THR A 319 15.93 -3.48 -21.27
C THR A 319 15.06 -4.08 -22.33
N THR A 320 15.39 -3.90 -23.60
CA THR A 320 14.69 -4.63 -24.63
C THR A 320 14.86 -6.08 -24.20
N VAL A 321 13.79 -6.66 -23.64
CA VAL A 321 13.88 -7.96 -23.01
C VAL A 321 14.28 -8.90 -24.13
N ALA A 322 15.49 -9.43 -24.03
CA ALA A 322 16.00 -10.35 -25.02
C ALA A 322 15.36 -11.70 -24.74
N TYR A 323 14.16 -11.92 -25.28
CA TYR A 323 13.53 -13.23 -25.26
C TYR A 323 14.41 -14.24 -26.01
N CYS A 324 14.40 -15.49 -25.56
CA CYS A 324 15.19 -16.54 -26.20
C CYS A 324 14.83 -16.67 -27.68
N THR A 325 15.83 -16.83 -28.54
CA THR A 325 15.58 -17.13 -29.96
C THR A 325 14.72 -18.37 -30.09
N SER A 326 13.69 -18.31 -30.93
CA SER A 326 12.86 -19.47 -31.23
C SER A 326 13.72 -20.65 -31.69
N LYS A 327 13.37 -21.83 -31.19
CA LYS A 327 13.98 -23.12 -31.61
C LYS A 327 13.22 -23.78 -32.76
N GLY A 328 12.11 -23.19 -33.21
CA GLY A 328 11.38 -23.67 -34.38
C GLY A 328 12.18 -23.41 -35.65
N ASN A 329 12.69 -24.47 -36.26
CA ASN A 329 13.54 -24.41 -37.46
C ASN A 329 13.06 -25.35 -38.58
N SER A 330 11.88 -25.95 -38.41
CA SER A 330 11.29 -26.89 -39.35
C SER A 330 9.77 -26.74 -39.37
N VAL A 331 9.22 -26.89 -40.57
CA VAL A 331 7.77 -26.88 -40.87
C VAL A 331 7.39 -28.13 -41.66
N ALA A 332 8.23 -29.17 -41.62
CA ALA A 332 8.11 -30.34 -42.48
C ALA A 332 6.82 -31.15 -42.23
N TYR A 333 6.25 -31.03 -41.03
CA TYR A 333 5.04 -31.77 -40.62
C TYR A 333 3.89 -30.84 -40.29
N GLU A 334 4.18 -29.75 -39.57
CA GLU A 334 3.20 -28.83 -39.04
C GLU A 334 3.77 -27.42 -38.82
N TYR A 335 2.89 -26.45 -38.62
CA TYR A 335 3.23 -25.06 -38.32
C TYR A 335 2.03 -24.34 -37.68
N ILE A 336 2.29 -23.26 -36.96
CA ILE A 336 1.20 -22.38 -36.49
C ILE A 336 0.66 -21.61 -37.69
N ASP A 337 -0.60 -21.82 -38.05
CA ASP A 337 -1.23 -21.23 -39.23
C ASP A 337 -2.18 -20.07 -38.89
N TYR A 338 -2.52 -19.89 -37.61
CA TYR A 338 -3.35 -18.79 -37.15
C TYR A 338 -3.03 -18.35 -35.73
N VAL A 339 -3.01 -17.03 -35.50
CA VAL A 339 -3.00 -16.41 -34.17
C VAL A 339 -3.87 -15.14 -34.20
N LYS A 340 -4.79 -15.02 -33.22
CA LYS A 340 -5.65 -13.85 -33.05
C LYS A 340 -5.69 -13.39 -31.59
N LEU A 341 -5.48 -12.09 -31.38
CA LEU A 341 -5.68 -11.39 -30.12
C LEU A 341 -6.07 -9.93 -30.41
N GLY A 342 -7.24 -9.48 -29.95
CA GLY A 342 -7.72 -8.12 -30.25
C GLY A 342 -7.79 -7.84 -31.76
N SER A 343 -7.13 -6.77 -32.22
CA SER A 343 -7.01 -6.42 -33.64
C SER A 343 -5.93 -7.22 -34.39
N ILE A 344 -5.08 -7.97 -33.69
CA ILE A 344 -4.14 -8.90 -34.32
C ILE A 344 -4.95 -10.09 -34.82
N ALA A 345 -4.89 -10.35 -36.12
CA ALA A 345 -5.45 -11.53 -36.76
C ALA A 345 -4.47 -11.97 -37.87
N ARG A 346 -3.57 -12.89 -37.53
CA ARG A 346 -2.53 -13.38 -38.42
C ARG A 346 -2.90 -14.76 -38.93
N THR A 347 -2.90 -14.93 -40.25
CA THR A 347 -2.81 -16.24 -40.90
C THR A 347 -1.40 -16.46 -41.43
N SER A 348 -0.94 -17.70 -41.44
CA SER A 348 0.39 -18.07 -41.92
C SER A 348 0.46 -19.40 -42.64
N THR A 349 1.51 -19.55 -43.43
CA THR A 349 1.87 -20.79 -44.11
C THR A 349 3.03 -21.47 -43.38
N ALA A 350 3.66 -22.45 -44.03
CA ALA A 350 4.86 -23.12 -43.56
C ALA A 350 6.10 -22.18 -43.57
N ASP A 351 6.06 -21.13 -42.75
CA ASP A 351 6.97 -19.97 -42.72
C ASP A 351 8.39 -20.29 -42.17
N GLY A 352 8.97 -21.44 -42.54
CA GLY A 352 10.37 -21.79 -42.23
C GLY A 352 10.67 -22.13 -40.76
N GLY A 353 9.66 -22.19 -39.90
CA GLY A 353 9.74 -22.74 -38.53
C GLY A 353 9.68 -21.69 -37.43
N TYR A 354 9.95 -20.43 -37.75
CA TYR A 354 9.77 -19.31 -36.84
C TYR A 354 9.24 -18.10 -37.59
N TYR A 355 8.27 -17.42 -36.99
CA TYR A 355 7.80 -16.14 -37.45
C TYR A 355 7.95 -15.09 -36.36
N ASP A 356 8.55 -13.97 -36.72
CA ASP A 356 8.66 -12.78 -35.88
C ASP A 356 7.49 -11.83 -36.16
N GLY A 357 6.56 -11.75 -35.21
CA GLY A 357 5.39 -10.87 -35.26
C GLY A 357 5.53 -9.57 -34.49
N THR A 358 6.75 -9.18 -34.06
CA THR A 358 6.98 -8.03 -33.16
C THR A 358 6.52 -6.68 -33.71
N ALA A 359 6.32 -6.56 -35.03
CA ALA A 359 5.77 -5.36 -35.66
C ALA A 359 4.24 -5.24 -35.55
N LEU A 360 3.53 -6.29 -35.11
CA LEU A 360 2.08 -6.30 -34.95
C LEU A 360 1.68 -5.86 -33.54
N GLY A 361 0.62 -5.06 -33.43
CA GLY A 361 0.12 -4.56 -32.15
C GLY A 361 -1.41 -4.52 -32.09
N THR A 362 -1.93 -4.64 -30.87
CA THR A 362 -3.32 -4.35 -30.52
C THR A 362 -3.34 -3.65 -29.17
N SER A 363 -4.35 -2.83 -28.93
CA SER A 363 -4.64 -2.35 -27.57
C SER A 363 -5.49 -3.38 -26.83
N VAL A 364 -5.20 -3.57 -25.54
CA VAL A 364 -5.98 -4.39 -24.62
C VAL A 364 -6.26 -3.53 -23.38
N ALA A 365 -7.51 -3.51 -22.91
CA ALA A 365 -7.86 -2.78 -21.71
C ALA A 365 -7.34 -3.51 -20.46
N ALA A 366 -6.66 -2.80 -19.57
CA ALA A 366 -6.19 -3.37 -18.31
C ALA A 366 -7.36 -3.92 -17.47
N GLY A 367 -7.19 -5.09 -16.87
CA GLY A 367 -8.23 -5.77 -16.08
C GLY A 367 -9.35 -6.43 -16.89
N SER A 368 -9.29 -6.39 -18.22
CA SER A 368 -10.30 -7.04 -19.08
C SER A 368 -9.92 -8.49 -19.42
N SER A 369 -10.93 -9.35 -19.59
CA SER A 369 -10.72 -10.70 -20.12
C SER A 369 -10.55 -10.65 -21.64
N GLN A 370 -9.50 -11.30 -22.15
CA GLN A 370 -9.22 -11.42 -23.57
C GLN A 370 -9.26 -12.87 -24.04
N SER A 371 -9.79 -13.10 -25.24
CA SER A 371 -9.73 -14.40 -25.90
C SER A 371 -8.59 -14.41 -26.91
N ILE A 372 -7.67 -15.36 -26.76
CA ILE A 372 -6.67 -15.68 -27.76
C ILE A 372 -7.14 -16.91 -28.56
N SER A 373 -7.06 -16.84 -29.88
CA SER A 373 -7.39 -17.96 -30.77
C SER A 373 -6.17 -18.33 -31.59
N TYR A 374 -5.94 -19.63 -31.77
CA TYR A 374 -4.78 -20.16 -32.47
C TYR A 374 -5.10 -21.52 -33.09
N SER A 375 -4.36 -21.90 -34.13
CA SER A 375 -4.44 -23.21 -34.76
C SER A 375 -3.10 -23.65 -35.38
N ALA A 376 -3.03 -24.94 -35.71
CA ALA A 376 -1.93 -25.52 -36.48
C ALA A 376 -2.41 -25.93 -37.87
N GLY A 377 -1.56 -25.68 -38.86
CA GLY A 377 -1.63 -26.25 -40.20
C GLY A 377 -0.69 -27.44 -40.33
N PHE A 378 -1.01 -28.36 -41.25
CA PHE A 378 -0.24 -29.59 -41.48
C PHE A 378 0.11 -29.73 -42.96
N VAL A 379 1.32 -30.19 -43.26
CA VAL A 379 1.75 -30.48 -44.63
C VAL A 379 1.13 -31.79 -45.15
N GLY A 380 0.75 -32.69 -44.24
CA GLY A 380 0.14 -33.98 -44.55
C GLY A 380 -1.06 -34.30 -43.67
N SER A 381 -0.94 -35.35 -42.85
CA SER A 381 -2.00 -35.73 -41.90
C SER A 381 -2.07 -34.75 -40.73
N ALA A 382 -3.27 -34.51 -40.21
CA ALA A 382 -3.47 -33.74 -39.00
C ALA A 382 -3.20 -34.59 -37.75
N TYR A 383 -2.61 -33.96 -36.74
CA TYR A 383 -2.33 -34.55 -35.43
C TYR A 383 -2.93 -33.70 -34.31
N SER A 384 -2.99 -34.27 -33.10
CA SER A 384 -3.41 -33.52 -31.91
C SER A 384 -2.21 -32.76 -31.35
N GLU A 385 -2.33 -31.44 -31.33
CA GLU A 385 -1.27 -30.54 -30.87
C GLU A 385 -1.50 -29.99 -29.47
N TYR A 386 -0.40 -29.66 -28.80
CA TYR A 386 -0.39 -29.06 -27.47
C TYR A 386 0.32 -27.72 -27.50
N PHE A 387 -0.40 -26.66 -27.13
CA PHE A 387 0.12 -25.30 -27.12
C PHE A 387 0.41 -24.84 -25.70
N LYS A 388 1.51 -24.10 -25.54
CA LYS A 388 1.77 -23.27 -24.36
C LYS A 388 1.87 -21.83 -24.82
N ILE A 389 1.21 -20.94 -24.09
CA ILE A 389 1.17 -19.51 -24.37
C ILE A 389 1.77 -18.80 -23.18
N TYR A 390 2.70 -17.89 -23.47
CA TYR A 390 3.39 -17.08 -22.50
C TYR A 390 3.09 -15.62 -22.82
N ALA A 391 2.83 -14.81 -21.79
CA ALA A 391 2.57 -13.39 -21.93
C ALA A 391 3.33 -12.65 -20.82
N ASP A 392 4.20 -11.73 -21.22
CA ASP A 392 4.99 -10.88 -20.33
C ASP A 392 4.47 -9.44 -20.48
N TRP A 393 3.52 -9.06 -19.61
CA TRP A 393 2.85 -7.76 -19.68
C TRP A 393 3.68 -6.63 -19.06
N ASN A 394 4.55 -6.97 -18.12
CA ASN A 394 5.40 -6.05 -17.36
C ASN A 394 6.81 -5.91 -17.95
N GLN A 395 7.12 -6.64 -19.01
CA GLN A 395 8.39 -6.60 -19.76
C GLN A 395 9.59 -6.85 -18.85
N ASP A 396 9.49 -7.85 -17.98
CA ASP A 396 10.58 -8.24 -17.08
C ASP A 396 11.31 -9.52 -17.51
N GLY A 397 10.83 -10.18 -18.57
CA GLY A 397 11.40 -11.42 -19.09
C GLY A 397 11.10 -12.66 -18.25
N ASP A 398 10.24 -12.55 -17.25
CA ASP A 398 9.74 -13.67 -16.48
C ASP A 398 8.42 -14.21 -17.08
N PHE A 399 8.29 -15.53 -17.06
CA PHE A 399 7.12 -16.26 -17.54
C PHE A 399 6.66 -17.31 -16.53
N THR A 400 7.15 -17.22 -15.28
CA THR A 400 6.91 -18.20 -14.21
C THR A 400 5.61 -18.00 -13.45
#